data_AF-A0A8B3N8X0-F1
#
_entry.id   AF-A0A8B3N8X0-F1
#
_cell.length_a   1.000
_cell.length_b   1.000
_cell.length_c   1.000
_cell.angle_alpha   90.00
_cell.angle_beta   90.00
_cell.angle_gamma   90.00
#
_symmetry.space_group_name_H-M   'P 1'
#
loop_
_entity.id
_entity.type
_entity.pdbx_description
1 polymer ?
#
loop_
_entity_poly.entity_id
_entity_poly.type
_entity_poly.pdbx_seq_one_letter_code
_entity_poly.pdbx_strand_id
1 'polypeptide(L)'
;GDMVGDGTSTSTILAHAMFADGVRNVVAGASAIDIKRGLDRAAKRAIETLKQISRPVSTRREKEQVATISAHNDPLIGELIGQAMEKVGGEGVITVEESKTTETVLDVVEGMQFDRGFLSPYFAT
;
A
#
# COMPACT_ATOMS: atom_id res chain seq x y z
N GLY A 1 3.99 7.02 -0.70
CA GLY A 1 4.87 5.88 -1.00
C GLY A 1 5.06 5.07 0.25
N ASP A 2 5.83 5.58 1.20
CA ASP A 2 6.46 4.78 2.25
C ASP A 2 5.54 3.93 3.15
N MET A 3 4.31 4.37 3.44
CA MET A 3 3.40 3.59 4.30
C MET A 3 2.52 2.58 3.56
N VAL A 4 2.30 2.73 2.25
CA VAL A 4 1.25 2.00 1.50
C VAL A 4 1.71 1.42 0.16
N GLY A 5 2.98 1.59 -0.21
CA GLY A 5 3.60 1.02 -1.43
C GLY A 5 3.26 1.76 -2.73
N ASP A 6 1.99 2.11 -2.96
CA ASP A 6 1.51 2.78 -4.18
C ASP A 6 0.48 3.90 -3.85
N GLY A 7 0.02 4.65 -4.85
CA GLY A 7 -1.03 5.66 -4.74
C GLY A 7 -0.54 7.11 -4.81
N THR A 8 0.75 7.34 -5.09
CA THR A 8 1.34 8.69 -5.16
C THR A 8 0.69 9.54 -6.27
N SER A 9 0.47 8.96 -7.46
CA SER A 9 -0.16 9.67 -8.58
C SER A 9 -1.62 10.01 -8.28
N THR A 10 -2.38 9.04 -7.76
CA THR A 10 -3.78 9.23 -7.37
C THR A 10 -3.91 10.31 -6.30
N SER A 11 -3.05 10.29 -5.28
CA SER A 11 -3.04 11.29 -4.22
C SER A 11 -2.78 12.70 -4.76
N THR A 12 -1.82 12.83 -5.66
CA THR A 12 -1.48 14.12 -6.30
C THR A 12 -2.64 14.67 -7.12
N ILE A 13 -3.29 13.83 -7.93
CA ILE A 13 -4.42 14.24 -8.78
C ILE A 13 -5.62 14.66 -7.92
N LEU A 14 -5.95 13.88 -6.87
CA LEU A 14 -7.04 14.20 -5.96
C LEU A 14 -6.78 15.51 -5.21
N ALA A 15 -5.56 15.69 -4.69
CA ALA A 15 -5.18 16.93 -3.99
C ALA A 15 -5.31 18.15 -4.92
N HIS A 16 -4.83 18.03 -6.16
CA HIS A 16 -4.95 19.09 -7.15
C HIS A 16 -6.43 19.44 -7.45
N ALA A 17 -7.26 18.43 -7.69
CA ALA A 17 -8.68 18.63 -8.00
C ALA A 17 -9.43 19.30 -6.83
N MET A 18 -9.23 18.79 -5.60
CA MET A 18 -9.85 19.36 -4.40
C MET A 18 -9.41 20.81 -4.15
N PHE A 19 -8.12 21.10 -4.34
CA PHE A 19 -7.59 22.44 -4.16
C PHE A 19 -8.12 23.42 -5.23
N ALA A 20 -8.07 23.03 -6.51
CA ALA A 20 -8.52 23.86 -7.61
C ALA A 20 -10.01 24.21 -7.53
N ASP A 21 -10.84 23.29 -7.06
CA ASP A 21 -12.27 23.55 -6.84
C ASP A 21 -12.52 24.32 -5.55
N GLY A 22 -11.78 24.04 -4.48
CA GLY A 22 -11.82 24.78 -3.22
C GLY A 22 -11.53 26.27 -3.42
N VAL A 23 -10.46 26.60 -4.15
CA VAL A 23 -10.10 28.00 -4.47
C VAL A 23 -11.20 28.70 -5.25
N ARG A 24 -11.80 28.03 -6.25
CA ARG A 24 -12.92 28.60 -7.02
C ARG A 24 -14.12 28.96 -6.13
N ASN A 25 -14.49 28.08 -5.22
CA ASN A 25 -15.61 28.32 -4.30
C ASN A 25 -15.30 29.42 -3.28
N VAL A 26 -14.05 29.49 -2.78
CA VAL A 26 -13.62 30.57 -1.87
C VAL A 26 -13.67 31.93 -2.57
N VAL A 27 -13.20 32.02 -3.82
CA VAL A 27 -13.28 33.25 -4.63
C VAL A 27 -14.73 33.66 -4.88
N ALA A 28 -15.66 32.70 -5.00
CA ALA A 28 -17.10 32.96 -5.11
C ALA A 28 -17.76 33.40 -3.78
N GLY A 29 -16.99 33.56 -2.70
CA GLY A 29 -17.45 34.07 -1.41
C GLY A 29 -17.77 32.98 -0.37
N ALA A 30 -17.50 31.71 -0.65
CA ALA A 30 -17.69 30.64 0.32
C ALA A 30 -16.62 30.68 1.43
N SER A 31 -17.01 30.31 2.64
CA SER A 31 -16.10 30.18 3.79
C SER A 31 -15.14 28.99 3.58
N ALA A 32 -13.83 29.28 3.53
CA ALA A 32 -12.79 28.26 3.43
C ALA A 32 -12.82 27.26 4.61
N ILE A 33 -13.20 27.73 5.81
CA ILE A 33 -13.32 26.92 7.01
C ILE A 33 -14.45 25.89 6.85
N ASP A 34 -15.59 26.31 6.29
CA ASP A 34 -16.74 25.42 6.11
C ASP A 34 -16.52 24.41 4.99
N ILE A 35 -15.83 24.81 3.92
CA ILE A 35 -15.36 23.88 2.87
C ILE A 35 -14.45 22.82 3.48
N LYS A 36 -13.43 23.22 4.26
CA LYS A 36 -12.53 22.26 4.93
C LYS A 36 -13.32 21.29 5.81
N ARG A 37 -14.22 21.80 6.67
CA ARG A 37 -15.07 20.96 7.53
C ARG A 37 -15.94 20.00 6.73
N GLY A 38 -16.46 20.44 5.58
CA GLY A 38 -17.20 19.60 4.65
C GLY A 38 -16.35 18.47 4.08
N LEU A 39 -15.15 18.79 3.60
CA LEU A 39 -14.18 17.82 3.07
C LEU A 39 -13.74 16.81 4.15
N ASP A 40 -13.49 17.25 5.38
CA ASP A 40 -13.13 16.36 6.49
C ASP A 40 -14.25 15.34 6.78
N ARG A 41 -15.51 15.77 6.77
CA ARG A 41 -16.67 14.87 6.94
C ARG A 41 -16.83 13.92 5.76
N ALA A 42 -16.68 14.42 4.55
CA ALA A 42 -16.76 13.61 3.33
C ALA A 42 -15.66 12.54 3.30
N ALA A 43 -14.43 12.90 3.65
CA ALA A 43 -13.30 11.97 3.72
C ALA A 43 -13.55 10.83 4.71
N LYS A 44 -14.05 11.14 5.92
CA LYS A 44 -14.44 10.11 6.90
C LYS A 44 -15.46 9.14 6.33
N ARG A 45 -16.52 9.66 5.71
CA ARG A 45 -17.57 8.83 5.13
C ARG A 45 -17.08 7.98 3.94
N ALA A 46 -16.21 8.55 3.11
CA ALA A 46 -15.58 7.84 2.01
C ALA A 46 -14.73 6.68 2.53
N ILE A 47 -13.90 6.90 3.55
CA ILE A 47 -13.07 5.85 4.17
C ILE A 47 -13.94 4.73 4.77
N GLU A 48 -15.02 5.08 5.48
CA GLU A 48 -15.97 4.09 6.01
C GLU A 48 -16.56 3.22 4.90
N THR A 49 -17.00 3.85 3.80
CA THR A 49 -17.60 3.15 2.67
C THR A 49 -16.57 2.27 1.96
N LEU A 50 -15.34 2.75 1.78
CA LEU A 50 -14.24 1.97 1.21
C LEU A 50 -13.94 0.72 2.05
N LYS A 51 -13.96 0.83 3.38
CA LYS A 51 -13.81 -0.32 4.28
C LYS A 51 -14.94 -1.34 4.13
N GLN A 52 -16.17 -0.88 3.89
CA GLN A 52 -17.34 -1.76 3.71
C GLN A 52 -17.31 -2.54 2.39
N ILE A 53 -16.79 -1.94 1.32
CA ILE A 53 -16.67 -2.62 0.02
C ILE A 53 -15.38 -3.45 -0.12
N SER A 54 -14.41 -3.24 0.79
CA SER A 54 -13.17 -4.00 0.82
C SER A 54 -13.45 -5.48 1.07
N ARG A 55 -12.74 -6.35 0.35
CA ARG A 55 -12.81 -7.81 0.52
C ARG A 55 -11.54 -8.29 1.23
N PRO A 56 -11.64 -8.77 2.49
CA PRO A 56 -10.50 -9.35 3.18
C PRO A 56 -9.96 -10.56 2.41
N VAL A 57 -8.64 -10.67 2.32
CA VAL A 57 -7.91 -11.80 1.75
C VAL A 57 -7.46 -12.68 2.92
N SER A 58 -8.04 -13.87 3.05
CA SER A 58 -7.87 -14.71 4.25
C SER A 58 -7.26 -16.06 3.95
N THR A 59 -7.65 -16.68 2.84
CA THR A 59 -7.19 -18.02 2.48
C THR A 59 -5.87 -17.97 1.72
N ARG A 60 -5.09 -19.05 1.81
CA ARG A 60 -3.86 -19.20 1.02
C ARG A 60 -4.11 -19.00 -0.47
N ARG A 61 -5.17 -19.61 -1.01
CA ARG A 61 -5.53 -19.50 -2.42
C ARG A 61 -5.83 -18.06 -2.85
N GLU A 62 -6.50 -17.28 -2.01
CA GLU A 62 -6.74 -15.86 -2.30
C GLU A 62 -5.44 -15.05 -2.27
N LYS A 63 -4.53 -15.34 -1.33
CA LYS A 63 -3.20 -14.69 -1.26
C LYS A 63 -2.37 -14.99 -2.52
N GLU A 64 -2.31 -16.25 -2.93
CA GLU A 64 -1.66 -16.68 -4.18
C GLU A 64 -2.26 -15.96 -5.39
N GLN A 65 -3.59 -15.91 -5.48
CA GLN A 65 -4.28 -15.23 -6.59
C GLN A 65 -3.95 -13.73 -6.65
N VAL A 66 -3.97 -13.04 -5.50
CA VAL A 66 -3.63 -11.61 -5.43
C VAL A 66 -2.16 -11.39 -5.80
N ALA A 67 -1.26 -12.25 -5.31
CA ALA A 67 0.16 -12.19 -5.65
C ALA A 67 0.41 -12.44 -7.15
N THR A 68 -0.21 -13.45 -7.75
CA THR A 68 -0.13 -13.73 -9.20
C THR A 68 -0.57 -12.53 -10.03
N ILE A 69 -1.73 -11.94 -9.73
CA ILE A 69 -2.23 -10.78 -10.47
C ILE A 69 -1.28 -9.59 -10.34
N SER A 70 -0.75 -9.37 -9.13
CA SER A 70 0.20 -8.28 -8.84
C SER A 70 1.55 -8.50 -9.53
N ALA A 71 1.94 -9.76 -9.73
CA ALA A 71 3.14 -10.19 -10.45
C ALA A 71 2.90 -10.34 -11.97
N HIS A 72 2.05 -9.50 -12.57
CA HIS A 72 1.74 -9.53 -14.01
C HIS A 72 1.21 -10.88 -14.54
N ASN A 73 0.41 -11.57 -13.73
CA ASN A 73 -0.14 -12.91 -14.00
C ASN A 73 0.91 -14.03 -14.05
N ASP A 74 2.01 -13.91 -13.30
CA ASP A 74 2.96 -14.99 -13.11
C ASP A 74 2.48 -15.97 -12.00
N PRO A 75 2.10 -17.21 -12.34
CA PRO A 75 1.63 -18.19 -11.36
C PRO A 75 2.75 -18.70 -10.44
N LEU A 76 3.99 -18.76 -10.93
CA LEU A 76 5.13 -19.29 -10.17
C LEU A 76 5.52 -18.34 -9.04
N ILE A 77 5.54 -17.03 -9.32
CA ILE A 77 5.74 -16.00 -8.28
C ILE A 77 4.59 -15.99 -7.28
N GLY A 78 3.34 -16.08 -7.75
CA GLY A 78 2.19 -16.11 -6.85
C GLY A 78 2.18 -17.29 -5.89
N GLU A 79 2.54 -18.48 -6.38
CA GLU A 79 2.69 -19.69 -5.55
C GLU A 79 3.80 -19.50 -4.50
N LEU A 80 4.97 -19.00 -4.89
CA LEU A 80 6.09 -18.75 -3.99
C LEU A 80 5.72 -17.76 -2.86
N ILE A 81 5.04 -16.65 -3.20
CA ILE A 81 4.58 -15.67 -2.21
C ILE A 81 3.52 -16.28 -1.28
N GLY A 82 2.59 -17.07 -1.81
CA GLY A 82 1.61 -17.79 -1.01
C GLY A 82 2.25 -18.74 0.01
N GLN A 83 3.24 -19.52 -0.43
CA GLN A 83 4.02 -20.40 0.44
C GLN A 83 4.83 -19.61 1.48
N ALA A 84 5.46 -18.50 1.10
CA ALA A 84 6.19 -17.64 2.02
C ALA A 84 5.29 -17.09 3.13
N MET A 85 4.14 -16.49 2.76
CA MET A 85 3.17 -15.93 3.70
C MET A 85 2.56 -16.98 4.65
N GLU A 86 2.45 -18.24 4.22
CA GLU A 86 1.98 -19.33 5.08
C GLU A 86 3.04 -19.73 6.12
N LYS A 87 4.33 -19.73 5.74
CA LYS A 87 5.44 -20.05 6.64
C LYS A 87 5.73 -18.95 7.67
N VAL A 88 5.74 -17.68 7.27
CA VAL A 88 6.09 -16.55 8.16
C VAL A 88 4.89 -15.98 8.93
N GLY A 89 3.66 -16.30 8.52
CA GLY A 89 2.44 -15.74 9.09
C GLY A 89 2.11 -14.33 8.58
N GLY A 90 0.97 -13.78 9.02
CA GLY A 90 0.44 -12.51 8.50
C GLY A 90 1.26 -11.26 8.85
N GLU A 91 2.05 -11.32 9.92
CA GLU A 91 2.93 -10.23 10.38
C GLU A 91 4.42 -10.53 10.13
N GLY A 92 4.70 -11.59 9.36
CA GLY A 92 6.07 -11.97 9.02
C GLY A 92 6.70 -11.04 8.00
N VAL A 93 8.03 -10.89 8.10
CA VAL A 93 8.83 -10.11 7.14
C VAL A 93 9.28 -11.02 6.01
N ILE A 94 9.11 -10.56 4.77
CA ILE A 94 9.61 -11.25 3.57
C ILE A 94 10.65 -10.35 2.92
N THR A 95 11.85 -10.86 2.74
CA THR A 95 12.94 -10.22 2.01
C THR A 95 13.17 -10.93 0.68
N VAL A 96 13.49 -10.17 -0.36
CA VAL A 96 13.80 -10.69 -1.69
C VAL A 96 15.27 -10.40 -1.98
N GLU A 97 16.02 -11.45 -2.30
CA GLU A 97 17.45 -11.36 -2.66
C GLU A 97 17.69 -11.95 -4.05
N GLU A 98 18.67 -11.43 -4.77
CA GLU A 98 19.07 -11.94 -6.08
C GLU A 98 19.96 -13.19 -5.91
N SER A 99 19.55 -14.31 -6.53
CA SER A 99 20.36 -15.52 -6.57
C SER A 99 21.38 -15.49 -7.72
N LYS A 100 22.56 -16.10 -7.51
CA LYS A 100 23.57 -16.31 -8.57
C LYS A 100 23.23 -17.47 -9.50
N THR A 101 22.19 -18.26 -9.17
CA THR A 101 21.70 -19.39 -9.97
C THR A 101 20.36 -19.03 -10.62
N THR A 102 19.92 -19.85 -11.57
CA THR A 102 18.61 -19.69 -12.23
C THR A 102 17.43 -20.19 -11.37
N GLU A 103 17.70 -20.72 -10.18
CA GLU A 103 16.67 -21.29 -9.31
C GLU A 103 16.15 -20.24 -8.33
N THR A 104 14.83 -20.23 -8.13
CA THR A 104 14.17 -19.43 -7.10
C THR A 104 13.90 -20.30 -5.89
N VAL A 105 14.47 -19.92 -4.73
CA VAL A 105 14.40 -20.70 -3.49
C VAL A 105 13.70 -19.88 -2.41
N LEU A 106 12.95 -20.56 -1.53
CA LEU A 106 12.31 -19.98 -0.37
C LEU A 106 12.99 -20.51 0.90
N ASP A 107 13.77 -19.66 1.55
CA ASP A 107 14.42 -19.95 2.82
C ASP A 107 13.79 -19.16 3.97
N VAL A 108 13.62 -19.81 5.12
CA VAL A 108 13.10 -19.18 6.34
C VAL A 108 14.26 -19.08 7.32
N VAL A 109 14.59 -17.86 7.72
CA VAL A 109 15.66 -17.58 8.67
C VAL A 109 15.10 -16.91 9.92
N GLU A 110 15.69 -17.20 11.07
CA GLU A 110 15.39 -16.47 12.30
C GLU A 110 16.07 -15.10 12.24
N GLY A 111 15.25 -14.05 12.21
CA GLY A 111 15.71 -12.67 12.13
C GLY A 111 14.76 -11.72 12.83
N MET A 112 15.17 -10.45 12.94
CA MET A 112 14.34 -9.39 13.51
C MET A 112 14.46 -8.12 12.68
N GLN A 113 13.33 -7.43 12.51
CA GLN A 113 13.26 -6.11 11.92
C GLN A 113 12.80 -5.11 12.99
N PHE A 114 13.39 -3.92 12.97
CA PHE A 114 12.99 -2.80 13.84
C PHE A 114 12.40 -1.67 13.01
N ASP A 115 11.41 -0.98 13.56
CA ASP A 115 10.78 0.20 12.93
C ASP A 115 11.64 1.48 13.04
N ARG A 116 12.98 1.36 12.97
CA ARG A 116 13.91 2.50 13.02
C ARG A 116 14.66 2.60 11.70
N GLY A 117 14.49 3.74 11.02
CA GLY A 117 15.25 4.08 9.82
C GLY A 117 16.66 4.60 10.13
N PHE A 118 17.37 4.96 9.07
CA PHE A 118 18.70 5.56 9.19
C PHE A 118 18.66 6.97 9.79
N LEU A 119 19.70 7.33 10.54
CA LEU A 119 19.86 8.69 11.09
C LEU A 119 20.10 9.75 10.01
N SER A 120 20.62 9.34 8.87
CA SER A 120 20.98 10.23 7.76
C SER A 120 20.61 9.57 6.43
N PRO A 121 19.99 10.30 5.48
CA PRO A 121 19.73 9.80 4.13
C PRO A 121 21.00 9.38 3.38
N TYR A 122 22.17 9.92 3.76
CA TYR A 122 23.46 9.55 3.16
C TYR A 122 23.93 8.14 3.51
N PHE A 123 23.25 7.45 4.43
CA PHE A 123 23.52 6.04 4.75
C PHE A 123 22.72 5.05 3.88
N ALA A 124 21.86 5.54 2.99
CA ALA A 124 21.20 4.68 2.00
C ALA A 124 22.24 4.17 0.98
N THR A 125 22.20 2.86 0.71
CA THR A 125 23.03 2.17 -0.30
C THR A 125 22.16 1.73 -1.47
#